data_AF-A0A966EE76-F1
#
_entry.id   AF-A0A966EE76-F1
#
_cell.length_a   1.000
_cell.length_b   1.000
_cell.length_c   1.000
_cell.angle_alpha   90.00
_cell.angle_beta   90.00
_cell.angle_gamma   90.00
#
_symmetry.space_group_name_H-M   'P 1'
#
loop_
_entity.id
_entity.type
_entity.pdbx_description
1 polymer ?
#
loop_
_entity_poly.entity_id
_entity_poly.type
_entity_poly.pdbx_seq_one_letter_code
_entity_poly.pdbx_strand_id
1 'polypeptide(L)' 'MEQTGISRQLLQSLVTMRLIHPALVTESGRYMYDDQSVKAVKSYLRLCDLGYPRAEIRRMFQHRFDKLSGNSEEQQ' A
#
# COMPACT_ATOMS: atom_id res chain seq x y z
N MET A 1 9.42 -9.37 -0.91
CA MET A 1 8.89 -10.64 -1.47
C MET A 1 8.95 -11.72 -0.41
N GLU A 2 10.09 -11.93 0.26
CA GLU A 2 10.22 -12.92 1.35
C GLU A 2 9.22 -12.73 2.50
N GLN A 3 8.92 -11.50 2.91
CA GLN A 3 7.99 -11.23 4.02
C GLN A 3 6.49 -11.33 3.67
N THR A 4 6.13 -11.33 2.39
CA THR A 4 4.73 -11.25 1.92
C THR A 4 4.35 -12.34 0.93
N GLY A 5 5.31 -13.06 0.37
CA GLY A 5 5.10 -14.10 -0.64
C GLY A 5 4.66 -13.59 -2.03
N ILE A 6 4.55 -12.28 -2.25
CA ILE A 6 4.06 -11.74 -3.54
C ILE A 6 5.16 -11.65 -4.59
N SER A 7 4.76 -11.75 -5.85
CA SER A 7 5.62 -11.47 -7.00
C SER A 7 5.93 -9.97 -7.11
N ARG A 8 7.05 -9.66 -7.78
CA ARG A 8 7.44 -8.27 -8.10
C ARG A 8 6.41 -7.56 -8.98
N GLN A 9 5.81 -8.28 -9.91
CA GLN A 9 4.77 -7.74 -10.80
C GLN A 9 3.53 -7.33 -10.02
N LEU A 10 3.08 -8.16 -9.06
CA LEU A 10 1.97 -7.81 -8.19
C LEU A 10 2.32 -6.58 -7.35
N LEU A 11 3.52 -6.53 -6.77
CA LEU A 11 3.98 -5.37 -6.00
C LEU A 11 3.96 -4.09 -6.86
N GLN A 12 4.50 -4.13 -8.08
CA GLN A 12 4.46 -2.98 -9.00
C GLN A 12 3.03 -2.56 -9.32
N SER A 13 2.15 -3.53 -9.61
CA SER A 13 0.74 -3.26 -9.90
C SER A 13 0.05 -2.56 -8.73
N LEU A 14 0.28 -3.00 -7.50
CA LEU A 14 -0.26 -2.36 -6.28
C LEU A 14 0.24 -0.92 -6.11
N VAL A 15 1.50 -0.65 -6.44
CA VAL A 15 2.07 0.72 -6.42
C VAL A 15 1.43 1.58 -7.51
N THR A 16 1.37 1.10 -8.75
CA THR A 16 0.75 1.83 -9.87
C THR A 16 -0.73 2.13 -9.62
N MET A 17 -1.44 1.20 -8.97
CA MET A 17 -2.84 1.37 -8.60
C MET A 17 -3.06 2.29 -7.39
N ARG A 18 -1.98 2.82 -6.78
CA ARG A 18 -1.97 3.60 -5.54
C ARG A 18 -2.63 2.87 -4.36
N LEU A 19 -2.40 1.57 -4.28
CA LEU A 19 -2.81 0.74 -3.15
C LEU A 19 -1.68 0.57 -2.13
N ILE A 20 -0.44 0.85 -2.53
CA ILE A 20 0.75 0.83 -1.68
C ILE A 20 1.66 1.95 -2.15
N HIS A 21 2.24 2.70 -1.21
CA HIS A 21 3.30 3.65 -1.50
C HIS A 21 4.62 3.14 -0.96
N PRO A 22 5.73 3.29 -1.71
CA PRO A 22 7.04 3.10 -1.13
C PRO A 22 7.25 4.16 -0.03
N ALA A 23 7.90 3.77 1.06
CA ALA A 23 8.26 4.68 2.13
C ALA A 23 9.30 5.72 1.67
N LEU A 24 10.19 5.32 0.76
CA LEU A 24 11.17 6.19 0.15
C LEU A 24 11.42 5.78 -1.30
N VAL A 25 11.62 6.78 -2.16
CA VAL A 25 12.24 6.60 -3.48
C VAL A 25 13.66 7.11 -3.36
N THR A 26 14.64 6.23 -3.47
CA THR A 26 16.06 6.61 -3.45
C THR A 26 16.38 7.49 -4.66
N GLU A 27 17.48 8.26 -4.58
CA GLU A 27 17.96 9.11 -5.69
C GLU A 27 18.21 8.31 -6.97
N SER A 28 18.55 7.02 -6.85
CA SER A 28 18.70 6.09 -7.97
C SER A 28 17.38 5.59 -8.59
N GLY A 29 16.23 6.06 -8.09
CA GLY A 29 14.90 5.64 -8.53
C GLY A 29 14.42 4.30 -7.95
N ARG A 30 15.15 3.71 -6.99
CA ARG A 30 14.71 2.47 -6.32
C ARG A 30 13.69 2.76 -5.22
N TYR A 31 12.67 1.92 -5.16
CA TYR A 31 11.65 1.95 -4.10
C TYR A 31 12.10 1.18 -2.87
N MET A 32 12.01 1.83 -1.71
CA MET A 32 12.17 1.22 -0.40
C MET A 32 10.80 1.09 0.26
N TYR A 33 10.53 -0.09 0.82
CA TYR A 33 9.28 -0.41 1.48
C TYR A 33 9.57 -0.69 2.95
N ASP A 34 8.73 -0.14 3.82
CA ASP A 34 8.79 -0.29 5.26
C ASP A 34 7.75 -1.31 5.76
N ASP A 35 7.67 -1.47 7.07
CA ASP A 35 6.68 -2.36 7.69
C ASP A 35 5.24 -1.95 7.42
N GLN A 36 4.95 -0.66 7.23
CA GLN A 36 3.61 -0.20 6.87
C GLN A 36 3.23 -0.66 5.46
N SER A 37 4.17 -0.57 4.52
CA SER A 37 4.02 -1.12 3.18
C SER A 37 3.75 -2.63 3.23
N VAL A 38 4.48 -3.38 4.06
CA VAL A 38 4.27 -4.82 4.25
C VAL A 38 2.89 -5.13 4.84
N LYS A 39 2.43 -4.36 5.84
CA LYS A 39 1.08 -4.50 6.42
C LYS A 39 -0.01 -4.19 5.41
N ALA A 40 0.20 -3.20 4.55
CA ALA A 40 -0.72 -2.85 3.47
C ALA A 40 -0.84 -4.02 2.46
N VAL A 41 0.28 -4.61 2.02
CA VAL A 41 0.28 -5.82 1.18
C VAL A 41 -0.52 -6.95 1.85
N LYS A 42 -0.22 -7.26 3.11
CA LYS A 42 -0.87 -8.37 3.82
C LYS A 42 -2.37 -8.13 3.97
N SER A 43 -2.79 -6.90 4.25
CA SER A 43 -4.20 -6.51 4.30
C SER A 43 -4.88 -6.71 2.95
N TYR A 44 -4.23 -6.31 1.86
CA TYR A 44 -4.74 -6.46 0.50
C TYR A 44 -4.98 -7.93 0.17
N LEU A 45 -3.97 -8.78 0.40
CA LEU A 45 -4.05 -10.22 0.15
C LEU A 45 -5.18 -10.86 0.96
N ARG A 46 -5.31 -10.51 2.24
CA ARG A 46 -6.38 -11.03 3.10
C ARG A 46 -7.77 -10.65 2.58
N LEU A 47 -7.97 -9.43 2.09
CA LEU A 47 -9.25 -9.02 1.52
C LEU A 47 -9.54 -9.74 0.20
N CYS A 48 -8.52 -9.99 -0.63
CA CYS A 48 -8.68 -10.81 -1.83
C CYS A 48 -9.08 -12.25 -1.48
N ASP A 49 -8.45 -12.85 -0.48
CA ASP A 49 -8.74 -14.21 0.00
C ASP A 49 -10.17 -14.34 0.55
N LEU A 50 -10.65 -13.29 1.23
CA LEU A 50 -12.03 -13.17 1.70
C LEU A 50 -13.05 -12.91 0.56
N GLY A 51 -12.61 -12.80 -0.70
CA GLY A 51 -13.49 -12.63 -1.86
C GLY A 51 -13.99 -11.21 -2.09
N TYR A 52 -13.38 -10.19 -1.48
CA TYR A 52 -13.82 -8.81 -1.67
C TYR A 52 -13.60 -8.34 -3.12
N PRO A 53 -14.57 -7.61 -3.71
CA PRO A 53 -14.38 -7.00 -5.02
C PRO A 53 -13.20 -6.01 -5.02
N ARG A 54 -12.40 -6.02 -6.09
CA ARG A 54 -11.22 -5.13 -6.23
C ARG A 54 -11.57 -3.65 -6.07
N ALA A 55 -12.74 -3.23 -6.53
CA ALA A 55 -13.22 -1.86 -6.38
C ALA A 55 -13.39 -1.47 -4.90
N GLU A 56 -13.95 -2.37 -4.09
CA GLU A 56 -14.16 -2.14 -2.67
C GLU A 56 -12.83 -2.13 -1.91
N ILE A 57 -11.93 -3.08 -2.22
CA ILE A 57 -10.57 -3.07 -1.67
C ILE A 57 -9.87 -1.74 -1.99
N ARG A 58 -9.96 -1.26 -3.23
CA ARG A 58 -9.37 0.03 -3.62
C ARG A 58 -9.96 1.19 -2.81
N ARG A 59 -11.28 1.25 -2.65
CA ARG A 59 -11.95 2.28 -1.85
C ARG A 59 -11.50 2.26 -0.39
N MET A 60 -11.39 1.08 0.23
CA MET A 60 -10.89 0.93 1.61
C MET A 60 -9.45 1.39 1.77
N PHE A 61 -8.61 1.18 0.76
CA PHE A 61 -7.21 1.61 0.78
C PHE A 61 -7.08 3.12 0.59
N GLN A 62 -7.84 3.74 -0.33
CA GLN A 62 -7.87 5.20 -0.51
C GLN A 62 -8.19 5.93 0.80
N HIS A 63 -9.24 5.51 1.52
CA HIS A 63 -9.58 6.11 2.81
C HIS A 63 -8.49 5.93 3.89
N ARG A 64 -7.72 4.84 3.81
CA ARG A 64 -6.60 4.62 4.73
C ARG A 64 -5.45 5.60 4.45
N PHE A 65 -5.23 5.97 3.19
CA PHE A 65 -4.25 6.96 2.78
C PHE A 65 -4.64 8.38 3.19
N ASP A 66 -5.91 8.77 2.99
CA ASP A 66 -6.39 10.10 3.40
C ASP A 66 -6.23 10.34 4.90
N LYS A 67 -6.43 9.27 5.70
CA LYS A 67 -6.29 9.32 7.16
C LYS A 67 -4.82 9.39 7.62
N LEU A 68 -3.88 8.90 6.81
CA LEU A 68 -2.43 8.99 7.08
C LEU A 68 -1.86 10.35 6.67
N SER A 69 -2.43 11.02 5.66
CA SER A 69 -2.09 12.41 5.31
C SER A 69 -2.74 13.46 6.23
N GLY A 70 -3.71 13.08 7.06
CA GLY A 70 -4.42 13.96 7.98
C GLY A 70 -3.75 14.18 9.34
N ASN A 71 -2.43 14.00 9.46
CA ASN A 71 -1.69 14.26 10.70
C ASN A 71 -0.54 15.27 10.47
N SER A 72 -0.86 16.36 9.76
CA SER A 72 -0.02 17.56 9.64
C SER A 72 -0.88 18.82 9.60
N GLU A 73 -1.94 18.86 10.42
CA GLU A 73 -2.65 20.10 10.77
C GLU A 73 -2.85 20.15 12.29
N GLU A 74 -1.74 20.19 13.04
CA GLU A 74 -1.65 21.11 14.17
C GLU A 74 -1.19 22.45 13.60
N GLN A 75 -2.11 23.35 13.24
CA GLN A 75 -1.89 24.81 13.32
C GLN A 75 -3.22 25.55 13.57
N GLN A 76 -3.34 25.99 14.83
CA GLN A 76 -4.06 27.16 15.36
C GLN A 76 -5.57 27.08 15.64
#